data_AF-A0A2K3J8H4-F1
#
_entry.id   AF-A0A2K3J8H4-F1
#
_cell.length_a   1.000
_cell.length_b   1.000
_cell.length_c   1.000
_cell.angle_alpha   90.00
_cell.angle_beta   90.00
_cell.angle_gamma   90.00
#
_symmetry.space_group_name_H-M   'P 1'
#
loop_
_entity.id
_entity.type
_entity.pdbx_description
1 polymer ?
#
loop_
_entity_poly.entity_id
_entity_poly.type
_entity_poly.pdbx_seq_one_letter_code
_entity_poly.pdbx_strand_id
1 'polypeptide(L)'
;MSPTSAFTSDLKSRQSVRATFRLTKGCIEAIGILANQMGIKQKSLFDYLADDMDNLKSIAREIKHIKTEKPDRIQKTFVISRKSLSSLDEISNIFNASRDFLVECSIQRLLPIISRERTKHEIRKEFLIKIKKHFQQGEKMLNDIRKQLGDDDPIINKFDMVMSSYETVKNNMESFIDRSKDIETFDENDMNP
;
A
#
# COMPACT_ATOMS: atom_id res chain seq x y z
N MET A 1 -36.36 4.30 13.31
CA MET A 1 -35.81 3.85 12.02
C MET A 1 -35.91 2.34 11.96
N SER A 2 -36.42 1.76 10.87
CA SER A 2 -36.54 0.30 10.71
C SER A 2 -35.18 -0.38 10.47
N PRO A 3 -34.94 -1.59 10.99
CA PRO A 3 -33.66 -2.30 10.83
C PRO A 3 -33.28 -2.51 9.36
N THR A 4 -34.26 -2.73 8.48
CA THR A 4 -34.05 -2.86 7.02
C THR A 4 -33.57 -1.57 6.36
N SER A 5 -34.07 -0.40 6.81
CA SER A 5 -33.61 0.89 6.26
C SER A 5 -32.17 1.20 6.68
N ALA A 6 -31.79 0.88 7.91
CA ALA A 6 -30.42 1.07 8.40
C ALA A 6 -29.41 0.16 7.66
N PHE A 7 -29.79 -1.08 7.37
CA PHE A 7 -28.96 -2.02 6.61
C PHE A 7 -28.76 -1.57 5.15
N THR A 8 -29.83 -1.09 4.50
CA THR A 8 -29.72 -0.59 3.12
C THR A 8 -28.90 0.71 3.01
N SER A 9 -28.96 1.60 4.01
CA SER A 9 -28.10 2.79 4.06
C SER A 9 -26.63 2.44 4.29
N ASP A 10 -26.33 1.45 5.13
CA ASP A 10 -24.95 0.99 5.36
C ASP A 10 -24.36 0.40 4.08
N LEU A 11 -25.11 -0.45 3.36
CA LEU A 11 -24.68 -0.99 2.07
C LEU A 11 -24.44 0.11 1.02
N LYS A 12 -25.30 1.12 0.95
CA LYS A 12 -25.13 2.26 0.05
C LYS A 12 -23.93 3.14 0.40
N SER A 13 -23.54 3.19 1.68
CA SER A 13 -22.38 3.95 2.15
C SER A 13 -21.06 3.30 1.74
N ARG A 14 -21.02 1.96 1.70
CA ARG A 14 -19.85 1.16 1.30
C ARG A 14 -19.68 1.04 -0.22
N GLN A 15 -20.65 1.55 -1.00
CA GLN A 15 -20.62 1.51 -2.45
C GLN A 15 -19.35 2.21 -2.98
N SER A 16 -18.62 1.52 -3.85
CA SER A 16 -17.48 2.08 -4.56
C SER A 16 -17.92 3.12 -5.58
N VAL A 17 -17.29 4.29 -5.55
CA VAL A 17 -17.51 5.40 -6.50
C VAL A 17 -16.16 5.85 -7.06
N ARG A 18 -16.19 6.50 -8.24
CA ARG A 18 -14.99 7.14 -8.81
C ARG A 18 -14.98 8.61 -8.38
N ALA A 19 -13.87 9.05 -7.83
CA ALA A 19 -13.63 10.44 -7.47
C ALA A 19 -12.34 10.91 -8.12
N THR A 20 -12.40 12.10 -8.72
CA THR A 20 -11.27 12.69 -9.41
C THR A 20 -10.69 13.81 -8.58
N PHE A 21 -9.38 13.74 -8.35
CA PHE A 21 -8.61 14.70 -7.57
C PHE A 21 -7.52 15.33 -8.45
N ARG A 22 -7.09 16.54 -8.11
CA ARG A 22 -5.90 17.18 -8.68
C ARG A 22 -4.79 17.18 -7.63
N LEU A 23 -3.90 16.20 -7.71
CA LEU A 23 -2.87 15.95 -6.70
C LEU A 23 -1.47 16.13 -7.29
N THR A 24 -0.48 16.44 -6.45
CA THR A 24 0.93 16.37 -6.83
C THR A 24 1.30 14.96 -7.30
N LYS A 25 2.33 14.88 -8.16
CA LYS A 25 2.89 13.61 -8.61
C LYS A 25 3.34 12.75 -7.41
N GLY A 26 4.05 13.35 -6.46
CA GLY A 26 4.49 12.68 -5.24
C GLY A 26 3.32 12.11 -4.44
N CYS A 27 2.20 12.84 -4.31
CA CYS A 27 1.04 12.35 -3.57
C CYS A 27 0.43 11.10 -4.22
N ILE A 28 0.32 11.08 -5.55
CA ILE A 28 -0.18 9.93 -6.30
C ILE A 28 0.73 8.70 -6.11
N GLU A 29 2.05 8.90 -6.14
CA GLU A 29 3.04 7.85 -5.91
C GLU A 29 2.98 7.33 -4.46
N ALA A 30 2.95 8.23 -3.48
CA ALA A 30 2.85 7.92 -2.07
C ALA A 30 1.60 7.08 -1.74
N ILE A 31 0.44 7.39 -2.35
CA ILE A 31 -0.79 6.58 -2.22
C ILE A 31 -0.55 5.13 -2.67
N GLY A 32 0.13 4.95 -3.80
CA GLY A 32 0.48 3.62 -4.32
C GLY A 32 1.41 2.85 -3.39
N ILE A 33 2.49 3.51 -2.96
CA ILE A 33 3.49 2.95 -2.05
C ILE A 33 2.84 2.53 -0.73
N LEU A 34 2.08 3.43 -0.09
CA LEU A 34 1.42 3.17 1.19
C LEU A 34 0.45 1.99 1.08
N ALA A 35 -0.37 1.95 0.04
CA ALA A 35 -1.29 0.84 -0.19
C ALA A 35 -0.55 -0.50 -0.33
N ASN A 36 0.54 -0.52 -1.12
CA ASN A 36 1.36 -1.71 -1.33
C ASN A 36 2.04 -2.18 -0.04
N GLN A 37 2.64 -1.26 0.73
CA GLN A 37 3.33 -1.59 1.98
C GLN A 37 2.37 -2.07 3.07
N MET A 38 1.16 -1.50 3.14
CA MET A 38 0.13 -1.93 4.09
C MET A 38 -0.62 -3.20 3.63
N GLY A 39 -0.39 -3.68 2.40
CA GLY A 39 -1.09 -4.83 1.85
C GLY A 39 -2.59 -4.58 1.61
N ILE A 40 -2.99 -3.32 1.39
CA ILE A 40 -4.37 -2.91 1.18
C ILE A 40 -4.57 -2.33 -0.22
N LYS A 41 -5.83 -2.20 -0.63
CA LYS A 41 -6.17 -1.47 -1.87
C LYS A 41 -6.11 0.04 -1.62
N GLN A 42 -5.81 0.83 -2.65
CA GLN A 42 -5.85 2.29 -2.55
C GLN A 42 -7.21 2.82 -2.05
N LYS A 43 -8.33 2.19 -2.47
CA LYS A 43 -9.67 2.49 -1.93
C LYS A 43 -9.70 2.43 -0.39
N SER A 44 -9.12 1.37 0.19
CA SER A 44 -9.10 1.16 1.63
C SER A 44 -8.22 2.18 2.35
N LEU A 45 -7.16 2.67 1.70
CA LEU A 45 -6.37 3.79 2.23
C LEU A 45 -7.24 5.05 2.35
N PHE A 46 -8.00 5.40 1.30
CA PHE A 46 -8.95 6.52 1.38
C PHE A 46 -10.02 6.32 2.44
N ASP A 47 -10.53 5.09 2.59
CA ASP A 47 -11.51 4.77 3.62
C ASP A 47 -10.93 4.96 5.03
N TYR A 48 -9.68 4.55 5.28
CA TYR A 48 -8.99 4.81 6.54
C TYR A 48 -8.79 6.31 6.80
N LEU A 49 -8.34 7.07 5.79
CA LEU A 49 -8.14 8.52 5.91
C LEU A 49 -9.43 9.27 6.21
N ALA A 50 -10.54 8.86 5.58
CA ALA A 50 -11.82 9.55 5.69
C ALA A 50 -12.66 9.13 6.91
N ASP A 51 -12.38 7.98 7.50
CA ASP A 51 -12.99 7.55 8.75
C ASP A 51 -12.45 8.32 9.97
N ASP A 52 -11.22 8.86 9.88
CA ASP A 52 -10.62 9.72 10.92
C ASP A 52 -11.03 11.20 10.73
N MET A 53 -12.28 11.50 11.07
CA MET A 53 -12.86 12.84 10.94
C MET A 53 -12.15 13.90 11.78
N ASP A 54 -11.61 13.53 12.95
CA ASP A 54 -10.93 14.48 13.82
C ASP A 54 -9.55 14.86 13.26
N ASN A 55 -8.82 13.91 12.68
CA ASN A 55 -7.61 14.19 11.94
C ASN A 55 -7.89 15.07 10.70
N LEU A 56 -8.95 14.78 9.93
CA LEU A 56 -9.34 15.64 8.80
C LEU A 56 -9.71 17.06 9.21
N LYS A 57 -10.44 17.24 10.32
CA LYS A 57 -10.74 18.57 10.89
C LYS A 57 -9.48 19.29 11.34
N SER A 58 -8.55 18.56 11.95
CA SER A 58 -7.26 19.09 12.40
C SER A 58 -6.46 19.63 11.20
N ILE A 59 -6.31 18.81 10.15
CA ILE A 59 -5.70 19.21 8.88
C ILE A 59 -6.40 20.47 8.36
N ALA A 60 -7.74 20.43 8.21
CA ALA A 60 -8.51 21.52 7.63
C ALA A 60 -8.33 22.87 8.34
N ARG A 61 -8.08 22.87 9.66
CA ARG A 61 -7.78 24.08 10.43
C ARG A 61 -6.39 24.64 10.13
N GLU A 62 -5.40 23.78 9.95
CA GLU A 62 -4.02 24.16 9.61
C GLU A 62 -3.93 24.78 8.21
N ILE A 63 -4.77 24.35 7.26
CA ILE A 63 -4.79 24.83 5.86
C ILE A 63 -4.96 26.34 5.75
N LYS A 64 -5.70 26.99 6.65
CA LYS A 64 -5.96 28.44 6.59
C LYS A 64 -4.70 29.30 6.64
N HIS A 65 -3.55 28.71 6.99
CA HIS A 65 -2.28 29.40 7.18
C HIS A 65 -1.23 29.10 6.09
N ILE A 66 -1.51 28.21 5.13
CA ILE A 66 -0.53 27.79 4.11
C ILE A 66 -0.75 28.59 2.82
N LYS A 67 0.26 29.37 2.41
CA LYS A 67 0.31 29.99 1.07
C LYS A 67 0.70 28.89 0.08
N THR A 68 -0.24 28.48 -0.77
CA THR A 68 0.00 27.52 -1.85
C THR A 68 0.77 28.20 -3.00
N GLU A 69 2.05 27.90 -3.15
CA GLU A 69 2.64 27.87 -4.49
C GLU A 69 1.98 26.71 -5.26
N LYS A 70 1.79 26.83 -6.58
CA LYS A 70 1.10 25.80 -7.35
C LYS A 70 2.13 24.80 -7.88
N PRO A 71 2.36 23.64 -7.23
CA PRO A 71 3.04 22.54 -7.89
C PRO A 71 2.22 22.08 -9.11
N ASP A 72 2.88 21.43 -10.07
CA ASP A 72 2.19 20.79 -11.20
C ASP A 72 1.31 19.65 -10.71
N ARG A 73 0.01 19.95 -10.50
CA ARG A 73 -0.99 18.99 -10.06
C ARG A 73 -1.58 18.23 -11.24
N ILE A 74 -1.65 16.90 -11.10
CA ILE A 74 -2.15 15.97 -12.11
C ILE A 74 -3.55 15.53 -11.72
N GLN A 75 -4.45 15.50 -12.70
CA GLN A 75 -5.78 14.94 -12.51
C GLN A 75 -5.72 13.41 -12.44
N LYS A 76 -6.08 12.84 -11.29
CA LYS A 76 -6.11 11.39 -11.08
C LYS A 76 -7.46 10.96 -10.52
N THR A 77 -8.03 9.91 -11.13
CA THR A 77 -9.30 9.34 -10.68
C THR A 77 -9.03 8.08 -9.86
N PHE A 78 -9.52 8.06 -8.62
CA PHE A 78 -9.43 6.93 -7.72
C PHE A 78 -10.81 6.32 -7.48
N VAL A 79 -10.82 5.04 -7.12
CA VAL A 79 -12.02 4.38 -6.58
C VAL A 79 -11.99 4.51 -5.06
N ILE A 80 -13.03 5.08 -4.48
CA ILE A 80 -13.19 5.28 -3.02
C ILE A 80 -14.59 4.86 -2.58
N SER A 81 -14.88 4.70 -1.28
CA SER A 81 -16.26 4.50 -0.86
C SER A 81 -17.07 5.81 -0.93
N ARG A 82 -18.39 5.69 -1.15
CA ARG A 82 -19.30 6.84 -1.11
C ARG A 82 -19.24 7.55 0.24
N LYS A 83 -19.13 6.79 1.33
CA LYS A 83 -18.94 7.33 2.68
C LYS A 83 -17.71 8.24 2.75
N SER A 84 -16.55 7.76 2.30
CA SER A 84 -15.30 8.52 2.31
C SER A 84 -15.37 9.80 1.50
N LEU A 85 -15.99 9.74 0.32
CA LEU A 85 -16.23 10.93 -0.50
C LEU A 85 -17.11 11.95 0.24
N SER A 86 -18.17 11.48 0.89
CA SER A 86 -19.10 12.31 1.65
C SER A 86 -18.42 12.96 2.86
N SER A 87 -17.57 12.22 3.58
CA SER A 87 -16.76 12.75 4.68
C SER A 87 -15.81 13.85 4.20
N LEU A 88 -15.12 13.64 3.07
CA LEU A 88 -14.25 14.65 2.47
C LEU A 88 -15.04 15.89 2.03
N ASP A 89 -16.22 15.72 1.43
CA ASP A 89 -17.13 16.80 1.04
C ASP A 89 -17.61 17.60 2.27
N GLU A 90 -17.98 16.91 3.35
CA GLU A 90 -18.43 17.53 4.59
C GLU A 90 -17.34 18.43 5.18
N ILE A 91 -16.12 17.91 5.36
CA ILE A 91 -14.99 18.70 5.90
C ILE A 91 -14.60 19.83 4.94
N SER A 92 -14.57 19.56 3.64
CA SER A 92 -14.29 20.56 2.61
C SER A 92 -15.25 21.75 2.73
N ASN A 93 -16.55 21.49 2.88
CA ASN A 93 -17.58 22.51 3.03
C ASN A 93 -17.51 23.25 4.38
N ILE A 94 -17.33 22.54 5.50
CA ILE A 94 -17.28 23.14 6.84
C ILE A 94 -16.10 24.11 6.98
N PHE A 95 -14.94 23.75 6.42
CA PHE A 95 -13.70 24.51 6.59
C PHE A 95 -13.31 25.35 5.37
N ASN A 96 -14.10 25.29 4.28
CA ASN A 96 -13.80 25.92 2.99
C ASN A 96 -12.40 25.52 2.46
N ALA A 97 -12.08 24.22 2.56
CA ALA A 97 -10.80 23.64 2.15
C ALA A 97 -11.00 22.73 0.93
N SER A 98 -10.02 22.64 0.02
CA SER A 98 -10.10 21.70 -1.11
C SER A 98 -9.97 20.26 -0.63
N ARG A 99 -10.80 19.35 -1.17
CA ARG A 99 -10.62 17.89 -0.98
C ARG A 99 -9.25 17.41 -1.44
N ASP A 100 -8.72 18.00 -2.51
CA ASP A 100 -7.39 17.67 -3.02
C ASP A 100 -6.34 17.93 -1.93
N PHE A 101 -6.41 19.09 -1.30
CA PHE A 101 -5.47 19.49 -0.25
C PHE A 101 -5.64 18.66 1.03
N LEU A 102 -6.88 18.34 1.41
CA LEU A 102 -7.15 17.42 2.53
C LEU A 102 -6.47 16.07 2.31
N VAL A 103 -6.55 15.53 1.09
CA VAL A 103 -5.90 14.27 0.72
C VAL A 103 -4.38 14.42 0.73
N GLU A 104 -3.83 15.47 0.11
CA GLU A 104 -2.37 15.70 0.07
C GLU A 104 -1.77 15.79 1.47
N CYS A 105 -2.32 16.62 2.34
CA CYS A 105 -1.85 16.73 3.72
C CYS A 105 -2.03 15.43 4.52
N SER A 106 -3.13 14.70 4.29
CA SER A 106 -3.35 13.41 4.93
C SER A 106 -2.27 12.40 4.55
N ILE A 107 -1.90 12.34 3.27
CA ILE A 107 -0.82 11.47 2.78
C ILE A 107 0.54 11.96 3.27
N GLN A 108 0.77 13.27 3.33
CA GLN A 108 2.00 13.86 3.84
C GLN A 108 2.29 13.44 5.29
N ARG A 109 1.26 13.35 6.14
CA ARG A 109 1.38 12.84 7.52
C ARG A 109 1.83 11.37 7.59
N LEU A 110 1.70 10.61 6.50
CA LEU A 110 2.11 9.21 6.40
C LEU A 110 3.52 9.02 5.80
N LEU A 111 4.22 10.07 5.39
CA LEU A 111 5.60 9.99 4.88
C LEU A 111 6.58 9.30 5.85
N PRO A 112 6.49 9.49 7.19
CA PRO A 112 7.35 8.76 8.11
C PRO A 112 7.19 7.23 8.01
N ILE A 113 6.03 6.73 7.57
CA ILE A 113 5.81 5.31 7.32
C ILE A 113 6.59 4.87 6.07
N ILE A 114 6.55 5.66 4.99
CA ILE A 114 7.30 5.39 3.76
C ILE A 114 8.81 5.32 4.05
N SER A 115 9.34 6.30 4.78
CA SER A 115 10.75 6.33 5.16
C SER A 115 11.17 5.07 5.93
N ARG A 116 10.37 4.65 6.94
CA ARG A 116 10.61 3.41 7.70
C ARG A 116 10.53 2.16 6.83
N GLU A 117 9.56 2.09 5.93
CA GLU A 117 9.40 0.94 5.03
C GLU A 117 10.50 0.86 3.97
N ARG A 118 11.07 1.99 3.54
CA ARG A 118 12.26 2.01 2.67
C ARG A 118 13.45 1.30 3.32
N THR A 119 13.74 1.61 4.59
CA THR A 119 14.81 0.92 5.33
C THR A 119 14.55 -0.59 5.44
N LYS A 120 13.31 -0.98 5.76
CA LYS A 120 12.95 -2.40 5.81
C LYS A 120 13.05 -3.08 4.45
N HIS A 121 12.72 -2.38 3.37
CA HIS A 121 12.82 -2.87 2.00
C HIS A 121 14.26 -3.22 1.62
N GLU A 122 15.23 -2.37 1.97
CA GLU A 122 16.66 -2.69 1.79
C GLU A 122 17.06 -3.95 2.55
N ILE A 123 16.67 -4.05 3.83
CA ILE A 123 16.94 -5.23 4.65
C ILE A 123 16.31 -6.49 4.03
N ARG A 124 15.06 -6.39 3.52
CA ARG A 124 14.38 -7.50 2.84
C ARG A 124 15.15 -7.98 1.60
N LYS A 125 15.73 -7.06 0.80
CA LYS A 125 16.57 -7.41 -0.36
C LYS A 125 17.80 -8.19 0.05
N GLU A 126 18.50 -7.76 1.10
CA GLU A 126 19.67 -8.48 1.63
C GLU A 126 19.32 -9.90 2.09
N PHE A 127 18.21 -10.06 2.81
CA PHE A 127 17.74 -11.38 3.23
C PHE A 127 17.30 -12.25 2.04
N LEU A 128 16.66 -11.69 1.02
CA LEU A 128 16.28 -12.44 -0.17
C LEU A 128 17.50 -13.05 -0.87
N ILE A 129 18.63 -12.33 -0.93
CA ILE A 129 19.89 -12.86 -1.48
C ILE A 129 20.35 -14.08 -0.67
N LYS A 130 20.33 -13.98 0.67
CA LYS A 130 20.70 -15.10 1.56
C LYS A 130 19.77 -16.30 1.39
N ILE A 131 18.47 -16.05 1.28
CA ILE A 131 17.44 -17.07 1.06
C ILE A 131 17.63 -17.77 -0.29
N LYS A 132 17.87 -17.02 -1.37
CA LYS A 132 18.16 -17.58 -2.70
C LYS A 132 19.39 -18.49 -2.67
N LYS A 133 20.45 -18.07 -1.95
CA LYS A 133 21.66 -18.89 -1.77
C LYS A 133 21.37 -20.18 -0.99
N HIS A 134 20.60 -20.10 0.09
CA HIS A 134 20.22 -21.27 0.89
C HIS A 134 19.32 -22.25 0.11
N PHE A 135 18.38 -21.73 -0.68
CA PHE A 135 17.56 -22.55 -1.59
C PHE A 135 18.43 -23.36 -2.56
N GLN A 136 19.41 -22.71 -3.21
CA GLN A 136 20.36 -23.41 -4.11
C GLN A 136 21.19 -24.48 -3.40
N GLN A 137 21.50 -24.30 -2.11
CA GLN A 137 22.17 -25.34 -1.32
C GLN A 137 21.25 -26.55 -1.08
N GLY A 138 19.97 -26.30 -0.79
CA GLY A 138 18.95 -27.35 -0.67
C GLY A 138 18.76 -28.13 -1.98
N GLU A 139 18.73 -27.44 -3.12
CA GLU A 139 18.65 -28.10 -4.44
C GLU A 139 19.86 -29.00 -4.72
N LYS A 140 21.06 -28.55 -4.38
CA LYS A 140 22.28 -29.37 -4.49
C LYS A 140 22.19 -30.62 -3.62
N MET A 141 21.77 -30.48 -2.37
CA MET A 141 21.63 -31.60 -1.45
C MET A 141 20.58 -32.62 -1.96
N LEU A 142 19.45 -32.15 -2.48
CA LEU A 142 18.43 -33.02 -3.08
C LEU A 142 18.99 -33.79 -4.28
N ASN A 143 19.74 -33.12 -5.15
CA ASN A 143 20.39 -33.76 -6.30
C ASN A 143 21.46 -34.78 -5.89
N ASP A 144 22.20 -34.53 -4.82
CA ASP A 144 23.20 -35.45 -4.31
C ASP A 144 22.55 -36.70 -3.68
N ILE A 145 21.42 -36.55 -3.00
CA ILE A 145 20.62 -37.67 -2.47
C ILE A 145 20.08 -38.52 -3.63
N ARG A 146 19.52 -37.89 -4.67
CA ARG A 146 19.05 -38.58 -5.89
C ARG A 146 20.15 -39.44 -6.52
N LYS A 147 21.35 -38.89 -6.66
CA LYS A 147 22.51 -39.61 -7.22
C LYS A 147 22.95 -40.81 -6.38
N GLN A 148 22.81 -40.74 -5.06
CA GLN A 148 23.30 -41.79 -4.15
C GLN A 148 22.29 -42.89 -3.88
N LEU A 149 21.00 -42.55 -3.75
CA LEU A 149 19.94 -43.49 -3.38
C LEU A 149 19.09 -43.94 -4.58
N GLY A 150 19.16 -43.22 -5.71
CA GLY A 150 18.29 -43.44 -6.88
C GLY A 150 16.92 -42.79 -6.69
N ASP A 151 16.29 -42.37 -7.80
CA ASP A 151 15.08 -41.53 -7.78
C ASP A 151 13.85 -42.14 -7.08
N ASP A 152 13.81 -43.47 -6.93
CA ASP A 152 12.71 -44.21 -6.32
C ASP A 152 12.75 -44.22 -4.78
N ASP A 153 13.82 -43.70 -4.16
CA ASP A 153 13.94 -43.70 -2.69
C ASP A 153 12.83 -42.83 -2.04
N PRO A 154 12.09 -43.34 -1.05
CA PRO A 154 10.97 -42.64 -0.45
C PRO A 154 11.35 -41.33 0.28
N ILE A 155 12.62 -41.12 0.62
CA ILE A 155 13.11 -39.88 1.23
C ILE A 155 13.16 -38.75 0.20
N ILE A 156 13.42 -39.04 -1.08
CA ILE A 156 13.50 -38.03 -2.15
C ILE A 156 12.17 -37.32 -2.29
N ASN A 157 11.07 -38.06 -2.33
CA ASN A 157 9.72 -37.48 -2.41
C ASN A 157 9.44 -36.51 -1.25
N LYS A 158 9.87 -36.86 -0.03
CA LYS A 158 9.68 -35.99 1.15
C LYS A 158 10.49 -34.70 1.03
N PHE A 159 11.73 -34.79 0.58
CA PHE A 159 12.58 -33.61 0.47
C PHE A 159 12.19 -32.73 -0.71
N ASP A 160 11.76 -33.32 -1.82
CA ASP A 160 11.22 -32.60 -2.99
C ASP A 160 9.97 -31.77 -2.64
N MET A 161 9.07 -32.30 -1.81
CA MET A 161 7.93 -31.53 -1.28
C MET A 161 8.36 -30.30 -0.48
N VAL A 162 9.39 -30.46 0.37
CA VAL A 162 9.94 -29.34 1.15
C VAL A 162 10.57 -28.30 0.23
N MET A 163 11.34 -28.73 -0.76
CA MET A 163 11.98 -27.83 -1.73
C MET A 163 10.96 -27.09 -2.59
N SER A 164 9.90 -27.75 -3.03
CA SER A 164 8.80 -27.12 -3.78
C SER A 164 8.06 -26.06 -2.95
N SER A 165 7.80 -26.37 -1.67
CA SER A 165 7.20 -25.41 -0.74
C SER A 165 8.12 -24.23 -0.49
N TYR A 166 9.42 -24.48 -0.36
CA TYR A 166 10.42 -23.44 -0.19
C TYR A 166 10.53 -22.54 -1.42
N GLU A 167 10.50 -23.11 -2.63
CA GLU A 167 10.50 -22.35 -3.88
C GLU A 167 9.32 -21.38 -3.93
N THR A 168 8.12 -21.87 -3.58
CA THR A 168 6.91 -21.06 -3.52
C THR A 168 7.07 -19.88 -2.54
N VAL A 169 7.57 -20.14 -1.33
CA VAL A 169 7.79 -19.09 -0.32
C VAL A 169 8.83 -18.06 -0.79
N LYS A 170 9.95 -18.52 -1.36
CA LYS A 170 11.00 -17.66 -1.94
C LYS A 170 10.44 -16.77 -3.04
N ASN A 171 9.64 -17.32 -3.95
CA ASN A 171 9.04 -16.59 -5.06
C ASN A 171 8.01 -15.56 -4.59
N ASN A 172 7.24 -15.88 -3.53
CA ASN A 172 6.33 -14.92 -2.90
C ASN A 172 7.08 -13.75 -2.26
N MET A 173 8.20 -14.01 -1.58
CA MET A 173 9.07 -12.95 -1.02
C MET A 173 9.65 -12.06 -2.12
N GLU A 174 10.12 -12.67 -3.21
CA GLU A 174 10.63 -11.95 -4.38
C GLU A 174 9.55 -11.06 -5.02
N SER A 175 8.34 -11.60 -5.20
CA SER A 175 7.20 -10.84 -5.75
C SER A 175 6.80 -9.66 -4.85
N PHE A 176 6.86 -9.83 -3.53
CA PHE A 176 6.60 -8.73 -2.58
C PHE A 176 7.65 -7.62 -2.66
N ILE A 177 8.93 -7.98 -2.81
CA ILE A 177 10.02 -7.02 -2.96
C ILE A 177 9.89 -6.31 -4.31
N ASP A 178 9.59 -7.02 -5.39
CA ASP A 178 9.48 -6.46 -6.73
C ASP A 178 8.36 -5.40 -6.83
N ARG A 179 7.15 -5.71 -6.33
CA ARG A 179 6.03 -4.75 -6.28
C ARG A 179 6.27 -3.55 -5.37
N SER A 180 7.33 -3.58 -4.55
CA SER A 180 7.68 -2.51 -3.61
C SER A 180 8.76 -1.58 -4.15
N LYS A 181 9.31 -1.83 -5.35
CA LYS A 181 10.43 -1.06 -5.93
C LYS A 181 10.19 0.44 -6.03
N ASP A 182 8.95 0.88 -6.22
CA ASP A 182 8.59 2.30 -6.30
C ASP A 182 9.00 3.09 -5.03
N ILE A 183 9.15 2.41 -3.88
CA ILE A 183 9.62 3.03 -2.64
C ILE A 183 11.08 3.49 -2.71
N GLU A 184 11.89 2.90 -3.59
CA GLU A 184 13.33 3.18 -3.71
C GLU A 184 13.58 4.54 -4.35
N THR A 185 12.76 4.92 -5.34
CA THR A 185 12.92 6.15 -6.14
C THR A 185 12.03 7.30 -5.67
N PHE A 186 11.18 7.08 -4.67
CA PHE A 186 10.25 8.10 -4.19
C PHE A 186 10.97 9.32 -3.59
N ASP A 187 10.62 10.52 -4.06
CA ASP A 187 11.15 11.78 -3.53
C ASP A 187 10.05 12.50 -2.72
N GLU A 188 10.33 12.75 -1.44
CA GLU A 188 9.41 13.49 -0.56
C GLU A 188 9.24 14.95 -1.01
N ASN A 189 10.20 15.52 -1.75
CA ASN A 189 10.08 16.89 -2.27
C ASN A 189 8.95 17.04 -3.30
N ASP A 190 8.59 15.96 -3.99
CA ASP A 190 7.48 15.92 -4.95
C ASP A 190 6.10 16.00 -4.26
N MET A 191 6.06 16.01 -2.93
CA MET A 191 4.84 16.11 -2.11
C MET A 191 4.42 17.54 -1.78
N ASN A 192 5.30 18.55 -1.95
CA ASN A 192 5.05 19.90 -1.42
C ASN A 192 3.76 20.52 -2.00
N PRO A 193 2.71 20.73 -1.17
CA PRO A 193 1.37 21.18 -1.60
C PRO A 193 1.25 22.67 -1.98
#